data_AF-A0A5N5KSS9-F1
#
_entry.id   AF-A0A5N5KSS9-F1
#
_cell.length_a   1.000
_cell.length_b   1.000
_cell.length_c   1.000
_cell.angle_alpha   90.00
_cell.angle_beta   90.00
_cell.angle_gamma   90.00
#
_symmetry.space_group_name_H-M   'P 1'
#
loop_
_entity.id
_entity.type
_entity.pdbx_description
1 polymer ?
#
loop_
_entity_poly.entity_id
_entity_poly.type
_entity_poly.pdbx_seq_one_letter_code
_entity_poly.pdbx_strand_id
1 'polypeptide(L)'
;MLELQQDSQELLAQIKALKRQIGDQQNNDDDKNISMLRSALKMDHQDGHLDLPAYRRLLNRVFADIETGHENTRLLTWRRLSSEPVMHQWLHHAGSSVVILAGRNWEAVNNVTLSWLSYGSILAVEHCRQASDVVTAYYFCQTSPVAVGHRRVTVQDVGASLLYQIARQVPKALRAGVEDVRQAAGGALWKSDDDMEALNAIGGALLRLLSFIGTETVVFILDRLNQCQADNTAGGAWRADLKDLMTWILSIVAEAGCVLKVLIVLRPNSSEGFLSQRQRIKQLESGSYFEKLDWHQNDGT
;
A
#
# COMPACT_ATOMS: atom_id res chain seq x y z
N MET A 1 43.03 17.30 -39.03
CA MET A 1 42.80 16.13 -38.14
C MET A 1 42.68 16.55 -36.67
N LEU A 2 43.57 17.40 -36.14
CA LEU A 2 43.46 17.96 -34.78
C LEU A 2 42.22 18.83 -34.54
N GLU A 3 41.84 19.71 -35.47
CA GLU A 3 40.65 20.57 -35.34
C GLU A 3 39.34 19.76 -35.27
N LEU A 4 39.19 18.74 -36.12
CA LEU A 4 38.03 17.83 -36.08
C LEU A 4 37.91 17.05 -34.76
N GLN A 5 39.03 16.73 -34.11
CA GLN A 5 38.99 16.11 -32.77
C GLN A 5 38.57 17.10 -31.69
N GLN A 6 38.97 18.36 -31.81
CA GLN A 6 38.64 19.42 -30.87
C GLN A 6 37.14 19.79 -30.97
N ASP A 7 36.62 19.96 -32.19
CA ASP A 7 35.20 20.21 -32.45
C ASP A 7 34.30 19.05 -31.95
N SER A 8 34.76 17.80 -32.15
CA SER A 8 34.04 16.62 -31.67
C SER A 8 33.99 16.55 -30.13
N GLN A 9 35.06 16.96 -29.44
CA GLN A 9 35.09 16.99 -27.98
C GLN A 9 34.20 18.10 -27.42
N GLU A 10 34.18 19.26 -28.09
CA GLU A 10 33.32 20.38 -27.71
C GLU A 10 31.84 20.04 -27.87
N LEU A 11 31.45 19.42 -28.99
CA LEU A 11 30.08 18.92 -29.20
C LEU A 11 29.65 17.91 -28.13
N LEU A 12 30.52 16.97 -27.76
CA LEU A 12 30.22 16.00 -26.70
C LEU A 12 30.04 16.67 -25.34
N ALA A 13 30.84 17.70 -25.03
CA ALA A 13 30.70 18.48 -23.81
C ALA A 13 29.39 19.27 -23.79
N GLN A 14 29.02 19.91 -24.91
CA GLN A 14 27.75 20.63 -25.06
C GLN A 14 26.55 19.68 -24.92
N ILE A 15 26.58 18.50 -25.54
CA ILE A 15 25.54 17.47 -25.40
C ILE A 15 25.41 17.03 -23.94
N LYS A 16 26.53 16.84 -23.23
CA LYS A 16 26.51 16.46 -21.81
C LYS A 16 25.92 17.56 -20.93
N ALA A 17 26.25 18.82 -21.20
CA ALA A 17 25.70 19.98 -20.51
C ALA A 17 24.18 20.11 -20.73
N LEU A 18 23.73 19.97 -21.99
CA LEU A 18 22.31 19.98 -22.35
C LEU A 18 21.54 18.84 -21.67
N LYS A 19 22.07 17.61 -21.69
CA LYS A 19 21.45 16.47 -21.00
C LYS A 19 21.30 16.72 -19.50
N ARG A 20 22.31 17.34 -18.88
CA ARG A 20 22.25 17.71 -17.47
C ARG A 20 21.19 18.78 -17.20
N GLN A 21 21.16 19.85 -18.01
CA GLN A 21 20.17 20.92 -17.86
C GLN A 21 18.74 20.40 -18.04
N ILE A 22 18.51 19.50 -19.00
CA ILE A 22 17.21 18.84 -19.19
C ILE A 22 16.85 17.99 -17.96
N GLY A 23 17.81 17.22 -17.42
CA GLY A 23 17.59 16.42 -16.21
C GLY A 23 17.24 17.28 -14.99
N ASP A 24 17.98 18.37 -14.78
CA ASP A 24 17.74 19.29 -13.66
C ASP A 24 16.36 19.98 -13.78
N GLN A 25 15.98 20.40 -14.98
CA GLN A 25 14.67 20.98 -15.25
C GLN A 25 13.54 19.97 -14.98
N GLN A 26 13.69 18.73 -15.46
CA GLN A 26 12.70 17.68 -15.23
C GLN A 26 12.53 17.34 -13.76
N ASN A 27 13.62 17.28 -12.99
CA ASN A 27 13.55 17.04 -11.55
C ASN A 27 12.80 18.17 -10.83
N ASN A 28 13.05 19.43 -11.20
CA ASN A 28 12.33 20.57 -10.62
C ASN A 28 10.83 20.53 -10.94
N ASP A 29 10.46 20.16 -12.15
CA ASP A 29 9.06 20.03 -12.56
C ASP A 29 8.38 18.84 -11.85
N ASP A 30 9.08 17.72 -11.69
CA ASP A 30 8.61 16.55 -10.94
C ASP A 30 8.35 16.90 -9.47
N ASP A 31 9.28 17.60 -8.82
CA ASP A 31 9.11 18.07 -7.43
C ASP A 31 7.91 19.02 -7.29
N LYS A 32 7.74 19.93 -8.25
CA LYS A 32 6.59 20.84 -8.28
C LYS A 32 5.28 20.05 -8.42
N ASN A 33 5.20 19.12 -9.36
CA ASN A 33 4.01 18.32 -9.59
C ASN A 33 3.63 17.45 -8.38
N ILE A 34 4.62 16.81 -7.75
CA ILE A 34 4.44 16.04 -6.52
C ILE A 34 3.94 16.94 -5.38
N SER A 35 4.49 18.14 -5.22
CA SER A 35 4.05 19.11 -4.21
C SER A 35 2.60 19.56 -4.44
N MET A 36 2.23 19.82 -5.68
CA MET A 36 0.86 20.17 -6.06
C MET A 36 -0.12 19.02 -5.81
N LEU A 37 0.25 17.79 -6.16
CA LEU A 37 -0.55 16.60 -5.90
C LEU A 37 -0.75 16.41 -4.38
N ARG A 38 0.32 16.57 -3.58
CA ARG A 38 0.23 16.51 -2.12
C ARG A 38 -0.79 17.50 -1.56
N SER A 39 -0.77 18.74 -2.08
CA SER A 39 -1.70 19.78 -1.67
C SER A 39 -3.15 19.45 -2.05
N ALA A 40 -3.38 18.93 -3.26
CA ALA A 40 -4.70 18.50 -3.72
C ALA A 40 -5.27 17.37 -2.85
N LEU A 41 -4.40 16.42 -2.46
CA LEU A 41 -4.74 15.29 -1.60
C LEU A 41 -4.84 15.64 -0.11
N LYS A 42 -4.47 16.87 0.29
CA LYS A 42 -4.40 17.31 1.69
C LYS A 42 -3.57 16.39 2.60
N MET A 43 -2.46 15.86 2.07
CA MET A 43 -1.58 14.99 2.85
C MET A 43 -0.67 15.80 3.79
N ASP A 44 -0.65 15.44 5.06
CA ASP A 44 0.22 16.05 6.07
C ASP A 44 1.63 15.45 6.01
N HIS A 45 2.65 16.27 6.32
CA HIS A 45 4.05 15.86 6.33
C HIS A 45 4.41 14.81 7.40
N GLN A 46 3.52 14.55 8.36
CA GLN A 46 3.76 13.71 9.54
C GLN A 46 2.70 12.62 9.72
N ASP A 47 2.25 12.00 8.62
CA ASP A 47 1.33 10.86 8.73
C ASP A 47 2.04 9.65 9.34
N GLY A 48 1.82 9.43 10.64
CA GLY A 48 2.32 8.27 11.39
C GLY A 48 1.91 6.92 10.77
N HIS A 49 0.90 6.92 9.90
CA HIS A 49 0.45 5.79 9.08
C HIS A 49 1.51 5.30 8.07
N LEU A 50 2.55 6.10 7.83
CA LEU A 50 3.65 5.79 6.92
C LEU A 50 5.01 5.59 7.62
N ASP A 51 5.08 5.85 8.93
CA ASP A 51 6.29 5.72 9.73
C ASP A 51 6.50 4.25 10.13
N LEU A 52 7.18 3.50 9.26
CA LEU A 52 7.60 2.11 9.49
C LEU A 52 8.36 1.94 10.83
N PRO A 53 9.40 2.75 11.16
CA PRO A 53 10.05 2.68 12.46
C PRO A 53 9.10 2.86 13.65
N ALA A 54 8.20 3.84 13.62
CA ALA A 54 7.23 4.05 14.69
C ALA A 54 6.26 2.88 14.80
N TYR A 55 5.78 2.37 13.67
CA TYR A 55 4.87 1.23 13.65
C TYR A 55 5.54 -0.05 14.16
N ARG A 56 6.80 -0.30 13.78
CA ARG A 56 7.62 -1.38 14.32
C ARG A 56 7.80 -1.25 15.83
N ARG A 57 8.10 -0.05 16.35
CA ARG A 57 8.20 0.20 17.80
C ARG A 57 6.89 -0.10 18.52
N LEU A 58 5.76 0.29 17.94
CA LEU A 58 4.43 -0.01 18.47
C LEU A 58 4.20 -1.52 18.58
N LEU A 59 4.45 -2.28 17.51
CA LEU A 59 4.29 -3.73 17.52
C LEU A 59 5.26 -4.39 18.51
N ASN A 60 6.52 -3.93 18.59
CA ASN A 60 7.51 -4.45 19.53
C ASN A 60 7.08 -4.28 20.98
N ARG A 61 6.43 -3.17 21.35
CA ARG A 61 5.93 -2.99 22.72
C ARG A 61 4.88 -4.02 23.12
N VAL A 62 4.20 -4.61 22.16
CA VAL A 62 3.05 -5.50 22.39
C VAL A 62 3.40 -6.96 22.19
N PHE A 63 4.31 -7.26 21.26
CA PHE A 63 4.62 -8.62 20.82
C PHE A 63 6.09 -9.01 20.99
N ALA A 64 7.02 -8.06 21.16
CA ALA A 64 8.39 -8.42 21.50
C ALA A 64 8.43 -8.81 22.97
N ASP A 65 8.95 -9.99 23.25
CA ASP A 65 9.11 -10.53 24.59
C ASP A 65 10.37 -9.86 25.18
N ILE A 66 10.18 -8.80 25.97
CA ILE A 66 11.28 -7.94 26.46
C ILE A 66 12.04 -8.62 27.62
N GLU A 67 11.47 -9.64 28.26
CA GLU A 67 11.95 -10.09 29.57
C GLU A 67 13.00 -11.22 29.55
N THR A 68 13.16 -11.99 28.46
CA THR A 68 13.88 -13.28 28.55
C THR A 68 15.20 -13.38 27.79
N GLY A 69 15.60 -12.37 26.99
CA GLY A 69 16.89 -12.41 26.28
C GLY A 69 17.08 -13.58 25.32
N HIS A 70 15.99 -14.26 24.92
CA HIS A 70 15.97 -15.36 23.95
C HIS A 70 15.35 -14.89 22.63
N GLU A 71 15.71 -15.52 21.51
CA GLU A 71 15.06 -15.32 20.22
C GLU A 71 13.55 -15.63 20.37
N ASN A 72 12.71 -14.60 20.24
CA ASN A 72 11.27 -14.80 20.34
C ASN A 72 10.76 -15.52 19.07
N THR A 73 10.65 -16.84 19.14
CA THR A 73 10.10 -17.70 18.08
C THR A 73 8.66 -17.35 17.71
N ARG A 74 7.98 -16.52 18.51
CA ARG A 74 6.64 -15.98 18.27
C ARG A 74 6.64 -14.74 17.37
N LEU A 75 7.77 -14.08 17.16
CA LEU A 75 7.86 -12.97 16.20
C LEU A 75 7.87 -13.50 14.78
N LEU A 76 7.00 -12.95 13.94
CA LEU A 76 6.99 -13.24 12.52
C LEU A 76 8.31 -12.73 11.91
N THR A 77 9.02 -13.60 11.19
CA THR A 77 10.22 -13.26 10.43
C THR A 77 9.91 -13.30 8.94
N TRP A 78 10.72 -12.62 8.12
CA TRP A 78 10.55 -12.67 6.66
C TRP A 78 10.65 -14.11 6.14
N ARG A 79 11.58 -14.92 6.67
CA ARG A 79 11.72 -16.34 6.30
C ARG A 79 10.42 -17.11 6.56
N ARG A 80 9.82 -16.94 7.74
CA ARG A 80 8.57 -17.61 8.10
C ARG A 80 7.39 -17.12 7.25
N LEU A 81 7.34 -15.80 6.99
CA LEU A 81 6.33 -15.19 6.13
C LEU A 81 6.41 -15.72 4.70
N SER A 82 7.57 -15.61 4.06
CA SER A 82 7.81 -16.03 2.67
C SER A 82 7.76 -17.54 2.45
N SER A 83 7.94 -18.35 3.51
CA SER A 83 7.79 -19.81 3.46
C SER A 83 6.35 -20.28 3.63
N GLU A 84 5.45 -19.42 4.12
CA GLU A 84 4.04 -19.79 4.25
C GLU A 84 3.46 -20.04 2.84
N PRO A 85 2.82 -21.20 2.59
CA PRO A 85 2.45 -21.60 1.23
C PRO A 85 1.66 -20.57 0.42
N VAL A 86 0.68 -19.90 1.05
CA VAL A 86 -0.15 -18.90 0.37
C VAL A 86 0.64 -17.63 0.05
N MET A 87 1.44 -17.15 1.01
CA MET A 87 2.32 -16.01 0.80
C MET A 87 3.38 -16.30 -0.27
N HIS A 88 3.97 -17.49 -0.25
CA HIS A 88 4.93 -17.95 -1.25
C HIS A 88 4.32 -17.93 -2.66
N GLN A 89 3.12 -18.49 -2.80
CA GLN A 89 2.38 -18.48 -4.07
C GLN A 89 2.14 -17.05 -4.57
N TRP A 90 1.66 -16.15 -3.71
CA TRP A 90 1.43 -14.76 -4.09
C TRP A 90 2.73 -14.03 -4.49
N LEU A 91 3.82 -14.22 -3.73
CA LEU A 91 5.12 -13.60 -4.04
C LEU A 91 5.64 -14.01 -5.42
N HIS A 92 5.46 -15.28 -5.80
CA HIS A 92 5.96 -15.83 -7.07
C HIS A 92 4.93 -15.84 -8.20
N HIS A 93 3.68 -15.43 -7.94
CA HIS A 93 2.67 -15.32 -8.99
C HIS A 93 3.10 -14.29 -10.04
N ALA A 94 3.01 -14.63 -11.33
CA ALA A 94 3.52 -13.78 -12.41
C ALA A 94 2.60 -12.58 -12.73
N GLY A 95 1.30 -12.72 -12.48
CA GLY A 95 0.31 -11.69 -12.78
C GLY A 95 -0.03 -10.77 -11.60
N SER A 96 -0.97 -9.86 -11.87
CA SER A 96 -1.63 -9.09 -10.81
C SER A 96 -2.36 -10.04 -9.86
N SER A 97 -2.26 -9.78 -8.55
CA SER A 97 -2.81 -10.69 -7.54
C SER A 97 -3.03 -10.07 -6.18
N VAL A 98 -3.98 -10.62 -5.43
CA VAL A 98 -4.30 -10.22 -4.05
C VAL A 98 -4.05 -11.38 -3.10
N VAL A 99 -3.41 -11.09 -1.96
CA VAL A 99 -3.34 -12.00 -0.82
C VAL A 99 -3.97 -11.37 0.42
N ILE A 100 -4.78 -12.15 1.12
CA ILE A 100 -5.40 -11.74 2.39
C ILE A 100 -4.87 -12.60 3.53
N LEU A 101 -4.31 -11.94 4.55
CA LEU A 101 -3.86 -12.59 5.77
C LEU A 101 -4.75 -12.17 6.94
N ALA A 102 -5.28 -13.14 7.66
CA ALA A 102 -5.97 -12.93 8.93
C ALA A 102 -5.63 -14.06 9.91
N GLY A 103 -5.82 -13.78 11.19
CA GLY A 103 -5.43 -14.71 12.24
C GLY A 103 -5.54 -14.10 13.62
N ARG A 104 -5.64 -14.96 14.63
CA ARG A 104 -5.74 -14.52 16.04
C ARG A 104 -4.37 -14.35 16.65
N ASN A 105 -4.25 -13.35 17.52
CA ASN A 105 -3.14 -13.25 18.45
C ASN A 105 -3.24 -14.40 19.47
N TRP A 106 -2.14 -14.65 20.17
CA TRP A 106 -2.13 -15.55 21.31
C TRP A 106 -3.02 -15.05 22.47
N GLU A 107 -3.60 -15.99 23.24
CA GLU A 107 -4.63 -15.72 24.24
C GLU A 107 -4.21 -14.72 25.32
N ALA A 108 -2.94 -14.72 25.73
CA ALA A 108 -2.39 -13.79 26.73
C ALA A 108 -2.40 -12.31 26.26
N VAL A 109 -2.57 -12.06 24.96
CA VAL A 109 -2.56 -10.73 24.33
C VAL A 109 -3.95 -10.35 23.79
N ASN A 110 -5.01 -11.06 24.19
CA ASN A 110 -6.39 -10.84 23.69
C ASN A 110 -6.99 -9.45 24.01
N ASN A 111 -6.39 -8.69 24.93
CA ASN A 111 -6.86 -7.36 25.30
C ASN A 111 -6.41 -6.25 24.33
N VAL A 112 -5.52 -6.53 23.38
CA VAL A 112 -5.08 -5.54 22.37
C VAL A 112 -5.78 -5.75 21.04
N THR A 113 -6.06 -4.65 20.35
CA THR A 113 -6.68 -4.71 19.02
C THR A 113 -5.67 -4.86 17.89
N LEU A 114 -4.36 -4.83 18.16
CA LEU A 114 -3.28 -5.04 17.18
C LEU A 114 -3.24 -6.49 16.67
N SER A 115 -2.53 -6.76 15.57
CA SER A 115 -2.38 -8.11 15.02
C SER A 115 -0.91 -8.44 14.93
N TRP A 116 -0.53 -9.65 15.33
CA TRP A 116 0.84 -10.13 15.16
C TRP A 116 1.22 -10.22 13.66
N LEU A 117 0.25 -10.40 12.77
CA LEU A 117 0.44 -10.39 11.31
C LEU A 117 0.77 -9.00 10.76
N SER A 118 0.51 -7.92 11.50
CA SER A 118 0.92 -6.57 11.13
C SER A 118 2.45 -6.43 11.04
N TYR A 119 3.22 -7.30 11.71
CA TYR A 119 4.67 -7.41 11.44
C TYR A 119 4.95 -7.85 10.01
N GLY A 120 4.11 -8.72 9.47
CA GLY A 120 4.25 -9.23 8.12
C GLY A 120 4.14 -8.12 7.09
N SER A 121 3.26 -7.16 7.32
CA SER A 121 3.13 -5.95 6.51
C SER A 121 4.45 -5.14 6.50
N ILE A 122 5.07 -4.92 7.66
CA ILE A 122 6.36 -4.21 7.75
C ILE A 122 7.45 -4.97 7.00
N LEU A 123 7.56 -6.28 7.23
CA LEU A 123 8.56 -7.13 6.60
C LEU A 123 8.40 -7.17 5.07
N ALA A 124 7.16 -7.24 4.60
CA ALA A 124 6.85 -7.18 3.17
C ALA A 124 7.25 -5.81 2.56
N VAL A 125 6.95 -4.70 3.25
CA VAL A 125 7.36 -3.37 2.78
C VAL A 125 8.89 -3.27 2.68
N GLU A 126 9.60 -3.71 3.71
CA GLU A 126 11.06 -3.68 3.74
C GLU A 126 11.68 -4.55 2.64
N HIS A 127 11.12 -5.73 2.40
CA HIS A 127 11.59 -6.62 1.33
C HIS A 127 11.33 -6.04 -0.06
N CYS A 128 10.10 -5.60 -0.35
CA CYS A 128 9.73 -5.09 -1.67
C CYS A 128 10.51 -3.81 -2.03
N ARG A 129 10.83 -2.95 -1.05
CA ARG A 129 11.64 -1.74 -1.27
C ARG A 129 13.10 -2.00 -1.64
N GLN A 130 13.62 -3.21 -1.44
CA GLN A 130 14.99 -3.56 -1.82
C GLN A 130 15.12 -3.86 -3.32
N ALA A 131 14.02 -4.16 -4.01
CA ALA A 131 14.01 -4.45 -5.44
C ALA A 131 13.88 -3.16 -6.25
N SER A 132 14.75 -2.97 -7.25
CA SER A 132 14.81 -1.75 -8.06
C SER A 132 13.66 -1.60 -9.07
N ASP A 133 12.98 -2.70 -9.39
CA ASP A 133 11.88 -2.80 -10.34
C ASP A 133 10.50 -2.91 -9.65
N VAL A 134 10.46 -2.68 -8.34
CA VAL A 134 9.24 -2.75 -7.53
C VAL A 134 8.89 -1.40 -6.94
N VAL A 135 7.68 -0.93 -7.23
CA VAL A 135 7.10 0.28 -6.65
C VAL A 135 6.25 -0.14 -5.46
N THR A 136 6.63 0.28 -4.26
CA THR A 136 5.95 -0.17 -3.03
C THR A 136 5.16 0.97 -2.39
N ALA A 137 3.85 0.83 -2.27
CA ALA A 137 2.99 1.75 -1.52
C ALA A 137 2.29 1.00 -0.40
N TYR A 138 2.15 1.62 0.78
CA TYR A 138 1.55 0.97 1.93
C TYR A 138 0.79 1.93 2.81
N TYR A 139 -0.09 1.38 3.64
CA TYR A 139 -0.83 2.15 4.63
C TYR A 139 -1.12 1.31 5.87
N PHE A 140 -0.75 1.84 7.05
CA PHE A 140 -1.05 1.22 8.34
C PHE A 140 -2.28 1.90 8.97
N CYS A 141 -3.45 1.26 8.86
CA CYS A 141 -4.72 1.84 9.33
C CYS A 141 -4.82 1.90 10.87
N GLN A 142 -3.98 1.14 11.58
CA GLN A 142 -3.90 1.18 13.04
C GLN A 142 -2.52 1.66 13.45
N THR A 143 -2.43 2.81 14.11
CA THR A 143 -1.16 3.39 14.59
C THR A 143 -1.08 3.47 16.12
N SER A 144 -1.98 2.77 16.83
CA SER A 144 -2.06 2.74 18.29
C SER A 144 -2.48 1.36 18.83
N PRO A 145 -2.11 0.98 20.08
CA PRO A 145 -2.51 -0.30 20.66
C PRO A 145 -4.02 -0.42 20.91
N VAL A 146 -4.67 0.71 21.20
CA VAL A 146 -6.09 0.81 21.54
C VAL A 146 -6.81 1.54 20.40
N ALA A 147 -7.94 1.00 19.95
CA ALA A 147 -8.73 1.59 18.87
C ALA A 147 -9.49 2.87 19.27
N VAL A 148 -9.59 3.17 20.58
CA VAL A 148 -10.42 4.25 21.12
C VAL A 148 -9.69 5.60 21.04
N GLY A 149 -10.31 6.58 20.38
CA GLY A 149 -9.93 8.00 20.47
C GLY A 149 -9.00 8.56 19.39
N HIS A 150 -8.70 7.82 18.32
CA HIS A 150 -7.82 8.29 17.24
C HIS A 150 -8.57 8.87 16.04
N ARG A 151 -7.87 9.71 15.26
CA ARG A 151 -8.32 10.21 13.95
C ARG A 151 -8.81 9.03 13.11
N ARG A 152 -10.07 9.12 12.68
CA ARG A 152 -10.70 8.13 11.80
C ARG A 152 -9.92 8.06 10.48
N VAL A 153 -9.51 6.85 10.11
CA VAL A 153 -8.92 6.57 8.80
C VAL A 153 -10.06 6.37 7.80
N THR A 154 -10.00 7.07 6.68
CA THR A 154 -10.96 6.97 5.57
C THR A 154 -10.32 6.30 4.35
N VAL A 155 -11.11 5.80 3.38
CA VAL A 155 -10.51 5.32 2.12
C VAL A 155 -9.88 6.44 1.31
N GLN A 156 -10.35 7.68 1.49
CA GLN A 156 -9.71 8.84 0.92
C GLN A 156 -8.29 8.99 1.46
N ASP A 157 -8.05 8.76 2.76
CA ASP A 157 -6.70 8.78 3.35
C ASP A 157 -5.82 7.65 2.76
N VAL A 158 -6.37 6.43 2.66
CA VAL A 158 -5.67 5.28 2.06
C VAL A 158 -5.32 5.56 0.60
N GLY A 159 -6.31 5.92 -0.20
CA GLY A 159 -6.18 6.22 -1.63
C GLY A 159 -5.23 7.38 -1.90
N ALA A 160 -5.34 8.47 -1.15
CA ALA A 160 -4.43 9.62 -1.24
C ALA A 160 -2.98 9.18 -0.99
N SER A 161 -2.77 8.41 0.07
CA SER A 161 -1.44 7.96 0.44
C SER A 161 -0.82 7.01 -0.59
N LEU A 162 -1.60 6.05 -1.10
CA LEU A 162 -1.14 5.16 -2.18
C LEU A 162 -0.77 5.96 -3.42
N LEU A 163 -1.66 6.83 -3.90
CA LEU A 163 -1.45 7.65 -5.08
C LEU A 163 -0.20 8.51 -4.96
N TYR A 164 -0.02 9.17 -3.81
CA TYR A 164 1.15 10.01 -3.53
C TYR A 164 2.45 9.20 -3.47
N GLN A 165 2.46 8.04 -2.79
CA GLN A 165 3.65 7.20 -2.69
C GLN A 165 4.10 6.66 -4.05
N ILE A 166 3.16 6.25 -4.90
CA ILE A 166 3.44 5.79 -6.27
C ILE A 166 4.00 6.95 -7.10
N ALA A 167 3.33 8.10 -7.08
CA ALA A 167 3.74 9.27 -7.84
C ALA A 167 5.16 9.76 -7.47
N ARG A 168 5.55 9.63 -6.19
CA ARG A 168 6.91 9.94 -5.73
C ARG A 168 7.97 8.94 -6.21
N GLN A 169 7.61 7.67 -6.32
CA GLN A 169 8.54 6.61 -6.76
C GLN A 169 8.66 6.56 -8.28
N VAL A 170 7.60 6.94 -9.00
CA VAL A 170 7.57 6.95 -10.47
C VAL A 170 7.11 8.32 -10.99
N PRO A 171 7.93 9.39 -10.85
CA PRO A 171 7.54 10.74 -11.27
C PRO A 171 7.20 10.84 -12.76
N LYS A 172 7.85 10.03 -13.60
CA LYS A 172 7.56 9.91 -15.03
C LYS A 172 6.09 9.53 -15.32
N ALA A 173 5.48 8.67 -14.48
CA ALA A 173 4.09 8.27 -14.63
C ALA A 173 3.15 9.42 -14.27
N LEU A 174 3.49 10.19 -13.23
CA LEU A 174 2.75 11.40 -12.90
C LEU A 174 2.82 12.42 -14.04
N ARG A 175 3.99 12.67 -14.64
CA ARG A 175 4.12 13.60 -15.78
C ARG A 175 3.18 13.29 -16.93
N ALA A 176 2.98 12.01 -17.25
CA ALA A 176 2.14 11.58 -18.35
C ALA A 176 0.64 11.86 -18.14
N GLY A 177 0.19 11.97 -16.88
CA GLY A 177 -1.22 12.12 -16.52
C GLY A 177 -1.50 13.14 -15.42
N VAL A 178 -0.62 14.12 -15.21
CA VAL A 178 -0.62 14.96 -14.00
C VAL A 178 -1.91 15.74 -13.82
N GLU A 179 -2.46 16.28 -14.90
CA GLU A 179 -3.68 17.10 -14.84
C GLU A 179 -4.91 16.26 -14.51
N ASP A 180 -5.05 15.10 -15.15
CA ASP A 180 -6.16 14.18 -14.92
C ASP A 180 -6.14 13.62 -13.49
N VAL A 181 -4.95 13.17 -13.04
CA VAL A 181 -4.76 12.62 -11.70
C VAL A 181 -5.05 13.71 -10.66
N ARG A 182 -4.60 14.95 -10.89
CA ARG A 182 -4.85 16.07 -9.98
C ARG A 182 -6.31 16.54 -9.99
N GLN A 183 -7.00 16.53 -11.12
CA GLN A 183 -8.43 16.89 -11.18
C GLN A 183 -9.30 15.85 -10.47
N ALA A 184 -8.96 14.57 -10.60
CA ALA A 184 -9.62 13.51 -9.86
C ALA A 184 -9.29 13.59 -8.35
N ALA A 185 -8.01 13.80 -8.01
CA ALA A 185 -7.53 13.93 -6.64
C ALA A 185 -8.08 15.19 -5.95
N GLY A 186 -8.92 15.01 -4.93
CA GLY A 186 -9.49 16.14 -4.20
C GLY A 186 -10.62 16.87 -4.94
N GLY A 187 -11.12 16.33 -6.05
CA GLY A 187 -12.35 16.76 -6.71
C GLY A 187 -13.62 16.47 -5.88
N ALA A 188 -14.79 16.87 -6.40
CA ALA A 188 -16.06 16.71 -5.67
C ALA A 188 -16.39 15.24 -5.38
N LEU A 189 -16.23 14.35 -6.36
CA LEU A 189 -16.49 12.91 -6.20
C LEU A 189 -15.55 12.25 -5.19
N TRP A 190 -14.27 12.66 -5.16
CA TRP A 190 -13.31 12.17 -4.16
C TRP A 190 -13.75 12.50 -2.73
N LYS A 191 -14.37 13.68 -2.56
CA LYS A 191 -14.88 14.18 -1.28
C LYS A 191 -16.35 13.81 -1.04
N SER A 192 -16.92 12.91 -1.85
CA SER A 192 -18.29 12.49 -1.67
C SER A 192 -18.47 11.80 -0.31
N ASP A 193 -19.60 12.07 0.32
CA ASP A 193 -20.06 11.32 1.50
C ASP A 193 -20.61 9.93 1.10
N ASP A 194 -20.80 9.68 -0.21
CA ASP A 194 -21.05 8.35 -0.74
C ASP A 194 -19.72 7.60 -0.93
N ASP A 195 -19.52 6.56 -0.11
CA ASP A 195 -18.32 5.74 -0.10
C ASP A 195 -18.01 5.14 -1.48
N MET A 196 -19.02 4.73 -2.26
CA MET A 196 -18.82 4.11 -3.58
C MET A 196 -18.43 5.14 -4.63
N GLU A 197 -19.02 6.34 -4.60
CA GLU A 197 -18.58 7.44 -5.48
C GLU A 197 -17.13 7.83 -5.19
N ALA A 198 -16.78 7.94 -3.90
CA ALA A 198 -15.41 8.23 -3.48
C ALA A 198 -14.43 7.13 -3.93
N LEU A 199 -14.76 5.86 -3.69
CA LEU A 199 -13.96 4.71 -4.13
C LEU A 199 -13.77 4.72 -5.66
N ASN A 200 -14.83 4.93 -6.44
CA ASN A 200 -14.73 5.00 -7.89
C ASN A 200 -13.82 6.15 -8.36
N ALA A 201 -13.92 7.32 -7.73
CA ALA A 201 -13.04 8.45 -8.05
C ALA A 201 -11.56 8.15 -7.72
N ILE A 202 -11.31 7.54 -6.56
CA ILE A 202 -9.96 7.12 -6.13
C ILE A 202 -9.40 6.06 -7.08
N GLY A 203 -10.22 5.04 -7.41
CA GLY A 203 -9.85 3.96 -8.30
C GLY A 203 -9.52 4.46 -9.70
N GLY A 204 -10.33 5.37 -10.25
CA GLY A 204 -10.04 6.02 -11.53
C GLY A 204 -8.72 6.79 -11.54
N ALA A 205 -8.40 7.50 -10.46
CA ALA A 205 -7.11 8.20 -10.33
C ALA A 205 -5.93 7.22 -10.24
N LEU A 206 -6.06 6.16 -9.44
CA LEU A 206 -5.05 5.11 -9.30
C LEU A 206 -4.82 4.38 -10.63
N LEU A 207 -5.88 3.89 -11.27
CA LEU A 207 -5.78 3.18 -12.55
C LEU A 207 -5.12 4.01 -13.63
N ARG A 208 -5.45 5.30 -13.72
CA ARG A 208 -4.75 6.23 -14.63
C ARG A 208 -3.26 6.29 -14.32
N LEU A 209 -2.88 6.51 -13.06
CA LEU A 209 -1.47 6.58 -12.69
C LEU A 209 -0.74 5.25 -12.99
N LEU A 210 -1.37 4.12 -12.65
CA LEU A 210 -0.85 2.78 -12.89
C LEU A 210 -0.69 2.47 -14.39
N SER A 211 -1.56 3.00 -15.25
CA SER A 211 -1.48 2.81 -16.71
C SER A 211 -0.22 3.43 -17.34
N PHE A 212 0.42 4.38 -16.66
CA PHE A 212 1.65 5.02 -17.11
C PHE A 212 2.91 4.41 -16.45
N ILE A 213 2.74 3.43 -15.57
CA ILE A 213 3.84 2.62 -15.06
C ILE A 213 4.19 1.61 -16.14
N GLY A 214 5.49 1.45 -16.40
CA GLY A 214 5.97 0.63 -17.50
C GLY A 214 5.96 -0.85 -17.11
N THR A 215 7.15 -1.45 -17.08
CA THR A 215 7.32 -2.87 -16.74
C THR A 215 7.47 -3.11 -15.24
N GLU A 216 7.46 -2.05 -14.42
CA GLU A 216 7.62 -2.17 -12.97
C GLU A 216 6.43 -2.92 -12.33
N THR A 217 6.72 -3.73 -11.32
CA THR A 217 5.67 -4.35 -10.49
C THR A 217 5.28 -3.37 -9.39
N VAL A 218 3.99 -3.13 -9.23
CA VAL A 218 3.46 -2.31 -8.14
C VAL A 218 2.97 -3.20 -7.02
N VAL A 219 3.36 -2.89 -5.78
CA VAL A 219 2.95 -3.64 -4.59
C VAL A 219 2.24 -2.70 -3.62
N PHE A 220 0.98 -3.02 -3.32
CA PHE A 220 0.22 -2.37 -2.25
C PHE A 220 0.21 -3.23 -0.99
N ILE A 221 0.51 -2.62 0.16
CA ILE A 221 0.47 -3.30 1.45
C ILE A 221 -0.48 -2.55 2.38
N LEU A 222 -1.66 -3.13 2.60
CA LEU A 222 -2.76 -2.52 3.34
C LEU A 222 -2.97 -3.26 4.64
N ASP A 223 -2.51 -2.66 5.74
CA ASP A 223 -2.59 -3.29 7.04
C ASP A 223 -3.77 -2.76 7.85
N ARG A 224 -4.48 -3.70 8.47
CA ARG A 224 -5.63 -3.44 9.34
C ARG A 224 -6.73 -2.63 8.67
N LEU A 225 -6.97 -2.88 7.37
CA LEU A 225 -7.95 -2.14 6.56
C LEU A 225 -9.36 -2.12 7.18
N ASN A 226 -9.71 -3.17 7.93
CA ASN A 226 -10.93 -3.26 8.72
C ASN A 226 -11.08 -2.19 9.83
N GLN A 227 -10.03 -1.42 10.14
CA GLN A 227 -10.07 -0.27 11.06
C GLN A 227 -10.63 0.99 10.42
N CYS A 228 -10.67 1.07 9.10
CA CYS A 228 -11.37 2.15 8.39
C CYS A 228 -12.90 2.10 8.65
N GLN A 229 -13.40 0.99 9.21
CA GLN A 229 -14.82 0.70 9.42
C GLN A 229 -15.31 0.95 10.86
N ALA A 230 -14.43 1.30 11.79
CA ALA A 230 -14.77 1.30 13.21
C ALA A 230 -15.67 2.49 13.60
N ASP A 231 -16.98 2.32 13.45
CA ASP A 231 -18.02 3.13 14.06
C ASP A 231 -18.52 2.41 15.33
N ASN A 232 -18.20 2.95 16.50
CA ASN A 232 -18.73 2.46 17.79
C ASN A 232 -19.86 3.35 18.34
N THR A 233 -20.35 4.33 17.59
CA THR A 233 -21.45 5.21 18.04
C THR A 233 -22.34 5.63 16.87
N ALA A 234 -23.66 5.50 17.09
CA ALA A 234 -24.72 5.87 16.16
C ALA A 234 -24.53 7.27 15.55
N GLY A 235 -24.32 7.34 14.23
CA GLY A 235 -24.51 8.59 13.47
C GLY A 235 -23.50 8.89 12.37
N GLY A 236 -22.47 8.09 12.15
CA GLY A 236 -21.45 8.37 11.13
C GLY A 236 -20.95 7.13 10.41
N ALA A 237 -21.84 6.16 10.15
CA ALA A 237 -21.45 4.87 9.62
C ALA A 237 -20.80 5.02 8.25
N TRP A 238 -19.59 4.50 8.12
CA TRP A 238 -19.18 3.88 6.87
C TRP A 238 -20.29 2.91 6.45
N ARG A 239 -20.88 3.08 5.26
CA ARG A 239 -21.99 2.23 4.76
C ARG A 239 -21.51 1.19 3.76
N ALA A 240 -20.35 1.37 3.14
CA ALA A 240 -19.76 0.39 2.25
C ALA A 240 -19.18 -0.80 3.05
N ASP A 241 -19.76 -1.99 2.90
CA ASP A 241 -19.29 -3.17 3.62
C ASP A 241 -17.81 -3.46 3.26
N LEU A 242 -17.06 -4.22 4.08
CA LEU A 242 -15.68 -4.66 3.75
C LEU A 242 -15.65 -5.29 2.35
N LYS A 243 -16.76 -5.91 1.99
CA LYS A 243 -17.11 -6.37 0.64
C LYS A 243 -16.91 -5.32 -0.47
N ASP A 244 -17.39 -4.10 -0.32
CA ASP A 244 -17.37 -3.08 -1.36
C ASP A 244 -15.94 -2.59 -1.59
N LEU A 245 -15.20 -2.40 -0.49
CA LEU A 245 -13.77 -2.08 -0.54
C LEU A 245 -12.96 -3.21 -1.20
N MET A 246 -13.25 -4.47 -0.86
CA MET A 246 -12.59 -5.62 -1.49
C MET A 246 -12.93 -5.74 -2.98
N THR A 247 -14.19 -5.53 -3.35
CA THR A 247 -14.64 -5.54 -4.74
C THR A 247 -13.93 -4.44 -5.54
N TRP A 248 -13.79 -3.27 -4.94
CA TRP A 248 -13.03 -2.16 -5.50
C TRP A 248 -11.54 -2.49 -5.69
N ILE A 249 -10.87 -3.04 -4.68
CA ILE A 249 -9.45 -3.46 -4.80
C ILE A 249 -9.28 -4.46 -5.95
N LEU A 250 -10.14 -5.48 -6.00
CA LEU A 250 -10.08 -6.50 -7.06
C LEU A 250 -10.30 -5.88 -8.44
N SER A 251 -11.23 -4.93 -8.57
CA SER A 251 -11.45 -4.21 -9.83
C SER A 251 -10.20 -3.44 -10.26
N ILE A 252 -9.50 -2.80 -9.33
CA ILE A 252 -8.22 -2.11 -9.64
C ILE A 252 -7.16 -3.11 -10.08
N VAL A 253 -7.06 -4.27 -9.42
CA VAL A 253 -6.08 -5.32 -9.74
C VAL A 253 -6.33 -5.91 -11.13
N ALA A 254 -7.60 -6.09 -11.50
CA ALA A 254 -8.02 -6.57 -12.81
C ALA A 254 -7.71 -5.60 -13.95
N GLU A 255 -7.89 -4.29 -13.69
CA GLU A 255 -7.84 -3.24 -14.72
C GLU A 255 -6.49 -2.51 -14.78
N ALA A 256 -5.59 -2.74 -13.83
CA ALA A 256 -4.28 -2.08 -13.80
C ALA A 256 -3.47 -2.38 -15.07
N GLY A 257 -2.92 -1.33 -15.70
CA GLY A 257 -2.05 -1.45 -16.87
C GLY A 257 -0.66 -2.06 -16.60
N CYS A 258 -0.35 -2.32 -15.32
CA CYS A 258 0.89 -2.93 -14.85
C CYS A 258 0.58 -4.15 -13.96
N VAL A 259 1.61 -4.93 -13.61
CA VAL A 259 1.46 -6.01 -12.62
C VAL A 259 1.24 -5.38 -11.25
N LEU A 260 0.03 -5.53 -10.70
CA LEU A 260 -0.34 -5.02 -9.38
C LEU A 260 -0.52 -6.18 -8.39
N LYS A 261 0.32 -6.21 -7.35
CA LYS A 261 0.19 -7.13 -6.23
C LYS A 261 -0.33 -6.41 -5.00
N VAL A 262 -1.30 -6.99 -4.29
CA VAL A 262 -1.89 -6.39 -3.09
C VAL A 262 -1.85 -7.38 -1.93
N LEU A 263 -1.21 -6.98 -0.83
CA LEU A 263 -1.25 -7.66 0.46
C LEU A 263 -2.23 -6.93 1.37
N ILE A 264 -3.20 -7.65 1.93
CA ILE A 264 -4.17 -7.12 2.89
C ILE A 264 -4.07 -7.91 4.18
N VAL A 265 -3.92 -7.20 5.31
CA VAL A 265 -3.97 -7.81 6.64
C VAL A 265 -5.23 -7.35 7.37
N LEU A 266 -6.02 -8.31 7.88
CA LEU A 266 -7.29 -8.06 8.55
C LEU A 266 -7.29 -8.58 10.00
N ARG A 267 -8.24 -8.08 10.81
CA ARG A 267 -8.59 -8.76 12.07
C ARG A 267 -9.23 -10.12 11.80
N PRO A 268 -9.01 -11.11 12.67
CA PRO A 268 -9.58 -12.46 12.52
C PRO A 268 -11.11 -12.45 12.43
N ASN A 269 -11.79 -11.69 13.29
CA ASN A 269 -13.27 -11.66 13.30
C ASN A 269 -13.86 -10.85 12.12
N SER A 270 -13.05 -10.01 11.45
CA SER A 270 -13.48 -9.31 10.23
C SER A 270 -13.42 -10.21 8.98
N SER A 271 -12.78 -11.37 9.07
CA SER A 271 -12.72 -12.35 7.97
C SER A 271 -14.05 -13.08 7.74
N GLU A 272 -14.97 -13.09 8.72
CA GLU A 272 -16.27 -13.77 8.55
C GLU A 272 -17.17 -13.07 7.52
N GLY A 273 -17.19 -11.74 7.50
CA GLY A 273 -17.86 -10.96 6.44
C GLY A 273 -17.26 -11.26 5.06
N PHE A 274 -15.96 -11.53 5.02
CA PHE A 274 -15.22 -11.90 3.81
C PHE A 274 -15.58 -13.31 3.30
N LEU A 275 -15.80 -14.29 4.18
CA LEU A 275 -16.14 -15.67 3.81
C LEU A 275 -17.41 -15.74 2.94
N SER A 276 -18.37 -14.85 3.17
CA SER A 276 -19.63 -14.78 2.39
C SER A 276 -19.44 -14.41 0.91
N GLN A 277 -18.32 -13.76 0.56
CA GLN A 277 -18.00 -13.29 -0.80
C GLN A 277 -16.88 -14.10 -1.46
N ARG A 278 -16.25 -15.00 -0.71
CA ARG A 278 -15.12 -15.84 -1.16
C ARG A 278 -15.37 -16.53 -2.49
N GLN A 279 -16.57 -17.06 -2.72
CA GLN A 279 -16.93 -17.71 -3.97
C GLN A 279 -17.02 -16.74 -5.15
N ARG A 280 -17.61 -15.55 -4.95
CA ARG A 280 -17.73 -14.53 -5.99
C ARG A 280 -16.35 -13.97 -6.37
N ILE A 281 -15.48 -13.75 -5.39
CA ILE A 281 -14.09 -13.31 -5.59
C ILE A 281 -13.28 -14.36 -6.35
N LYS A 282 -13.39 -15.65 -5.96
CA LYS A 282 -12.74 -16.75 -6.66
C LYS A 282 -13.24 -16.96 -8.09
N GLN A 283 -14.49 -16.57 -8.38
CA GLN A 283 -15.08 -16.66 -9.71
C GLN A 283 -14.66 -15.52 -10.65
N LEU A 284 -14.37 -14.34 -10.11
CA LEU A 284 -13.96 -13.18 -10.92
C LEU A 284 -12.54 -13.36 -11.47
N GLU A 285 -11.64 -14.04 -10.75
CA GLU A 285 -10.24 -14.16 -11.14
C GLU A 285 -9.63 -15.52 -10.73
N SER A 286 -9.86 -16.56 -11.54
CA SER A 286 -9.27 -17.88 -11.28
C SER A 286 -7.73 -17.81 -11.35
N GLY A 287 -7.07 -17.72 -10.21
CA GLY A 287 -5.61 -17.83 -10.08
C GLY A 287 -4.87 -16.60 -9.53
N SER A 288 -5.56 -15.46 -9.33
CA SER A 288 -4.96 -14.21 -8.84
C SER A 288 -5.32 -13.87 -7.39
N TYR A 289 -6.10 -14.73 -6.73
CA TYR A 289 -6.58 -14.50 -5.38
C TYR A 289 -6.10 -15.58 -4.40
N PHE A 290 -5.46 -15.16 -3.31
CA PHE A 290 -4.88 -16.02 -2.28
C PHE A 290 -5.32 -15.60 -0.87
N GLU A 291 -5.41 -16.55 0.06
CA GLU A 291 -5.81 -16.23 1.44
C GLU A 291 -5.33 -17.24 2.48
N LYS A 292 -4.96 -16.70 3.65
CA LYS A 292 -4.70 -17.44 4.87
C LYS A 292 -5.41 -16.72 6.02
N LEU A 293 -6.63 -17.18 6.35
CA LEU A 293 -7.53 -16.48 7.29
C LEU A 293 -7.43 -16.99 8.74
N ASP A 294 -6.84 -18.16 8.92
CA ASP A 294 -6.69 -18.90 10.16
C ASP A 294 -5.22 -18.94 10.64
N TRP A 295 -4.45 -17.89 10.33
CA TRP A 295 -3.05 -17.85 10.75
C TRP A 295 -2.90 -17.42 12.21
N HIS A 296 -3.25 -18.33 13.10
CA HIS A 296 -3.15 -18.12 14.53
C HIS A 296 -1.69 -18.10 14.98
N GLN A 297 -1.37 -17.19 15.89
CA GLN A 297 -0.08 -17.20 16.57
C GLN A 297 -0.08 -18.38 17.54
N ASN A 298 0.67 -19.44 17.20
CA ASN A 298 0.79 -20.61 18.06
C ASN A 298 1.79 -20.36 19.19
N ASP A 299 1.49 -20.92 20.36
CA ASP A 299 2.49 -21.17 21.39
C ASP A 299 3.50 -22.14 20.83
N GLY A 300 4.75 -21.70 20.67
CA GLY A 300 5.84 -22.56 20.21
C GLY A 300 6.22 -23.59 21.27
N THR A 301 5.32 -24.52 21.59
CA THR A 301 5.62 -25.76 22.32
C THR A 301 6.26 -26.78 21.39
#